data_AF-K0INQ6-F1
#
_entry.id   AF-K0INQ6-F1
#
_cell.length_a   1.000
_cell.length_b   1.000
_cell.length_c   1.000
_cell.angle_alpha   90.00
_cell.angle_beta   90.00
_cell.angle_gamma   90.00
#
_symmetry.space_group_name_H-M   'P 1'
#
loop_
_entity.id
_entity.type
_entity.pdbx_description
1 polymer ?
#
loop_
_entity_poly.entity_id
_entity_poly.type
_entity_poly.pdbx_seq_one_letter_code
_entity_poly.pdbx_strand_id
1 'polypeptide(L)'
;MPVCTDYFVPGSKFWNDNIGQIVHEILLRKNIRGLLPLFAIVGGFLVVGAILISSGILPEERAREFRPLTYVSMPSDMKVIQEPTLDENVFIYAINDVAQRGIDIAQRDARVRQILDETTDRKAAVTIAAVQPTVMEDRQSGELLYSSIGQVIITANWQVVDGAPYSEPKNFAEIANKKLESRQQIWHVLVDVDDGQVTQVVQQADRVISDVVKPNLVRADVNMFVPNAIMVDASSTVRWPNSSNLPHNVVGIFNKTAAPDAQGSTGLIPDNNNSTSSSTNDAQSPSVIAIDSGFIQPGRSWQYRFDEAGVFNYLCTIHAEEGMRGTLIIAPSS
;
A
#
# COMPACT_ATOMS: atom_id res chain seq x y z
N MET A 1 -6.86 -58.07 -39.30
CA MET A 1 -6.77 -59.27 -38.43
C MET A 1 -6.34 -58.81 -37.05
N PRO A 2 -7.03 -59.18 -35.97
CA PRO A 2 -8.47 -59.48 -35.78
C PRO A 2 -9.15 -58.29 -35.03
N VAL A 3 -10.42 -57.91 -35.09
CA VAL A 3 -11.74 -58.54 -35.34
C VAL A 3 -12.01 -59.81 -34.52
N CYS A 4 -12.65 -59.63 -33.36
CA CYS A 4 -13.55 -60.58 -32.71
C CYS A 4 -14.72 -59.73 -32.14
N THR A 5 -15.85 -59.59 -32.81
CA THR A 5 -17.04 -60.48 -32.85
C THR A 5 -17.70 -60.73 -31.49
N ASP A 6 -19.00 -60.42 -31.51
CA ASP A 6 -20.04 -60.64 -30.53
C ASP A 6 -19.93 -61.95 -29.76
N TYR A 7 -20.08 -61.86 -28.43
CA TYR A 7 -20.71 -62.90 -27.63
C TYR A 7 -22.01 -62.35 -27.08
N PHE A 8 -23.08 -62.61 -27.82
CA PHE A 8 -24.43 -62.69 -27.30
C PHE A 8 -24.44 -63.87 -26.31
N VAL A 9 -24.65 -63.61 -25.02
CA VAL A 9 -24.96 -64.65 -24.02
C VAL A 9 -26.22 -64.21 -23.28
N PRO A 10 -27.18 -65.12 -23.08
CA PRO A 10 -28.58 -64.80 -22.97
C PRO A 10 -29.03 -64.56 -21.53
N GLY A 11 -30.12 -63.81 -21.41
CA GLY A 11 -31.11 -64.08 -20.38
C GLY A 11 -30.92 -63.34 -19.06
N SER A 12 -31.79 -62.36 -18.88
CA SER A 12 -32.35 -61.83 -17.64
C SER A 12 -32.95 -62.89 -16.68
N LYS A 13 -32.37 -64.10 -16.62
CA LYS A 13 -32.90 -65.26 -15.91
C LYS A 13 -31.93 -65.92 -14.94
N PHE A 14 -30.68 -65.48 -14.80
CA PHE A 14 -29.74 -66.06 -13.84
C PHE A 14 -29.47 -65.19 -12.60
N TRP A 15 -29.77 -63.88 -12.67
CA TRP A 15 -29.67 -62.98 -11.50
C TRP A 15 -30.96 -62.85 -10.69
N ASN A 16 -32.10 -63.28 -11.25
CA ASN A 16 -33.39 -63.18 -10.55
C ASN A 16 -33.69 -64.37 -9.61
N ASP A 17 -33.08 -65.54 -9.83
CA ASP A 17 -33.46 -66.74 -9.06
C ASP A 17 -32.73 -66.82 -7.71
N ASN A 18 -31.57 -66.17 -7.54
CA ASN A 18 -30.86 -66.14 -6.26
C ASN A 18 -31.18 -64.93 -5.37
N ILE A 19 -31.54 -63.76 -5.92
CA ILE A 19 -32.01 -62.64 -5.09
C ILE A 19 -33.42 -62.92 -4.57
N GLY A 20 -34.27 -63.56 -5.40
CA GLY A 20 -35.60 -64.01 -4.99
C GLY A 20 -35.56 -64.98 -3.81
N GLN A 21 -34.69 -65.99 -3.84
CA GLN A 21 -34.57 -66.96 -2.73
C GLN A 21 -33.91 -66.38 -1.46
N ILE A 22 -32.90 -65.51 -1.60
CA ILE A 22 -32.26 -64.87 -0.44
C ILE A 22 -33.22 -63.88 0.24
N VAL A 23 -34.01 -63.13 -0.53
CA VAL A 23 -35.03 -62.20 0.01
C VAL A 23 -36.21 -62.99 0.61
N HIS A 24 -36.61 -64.13 0.02
CA HIS A 24 -37.68 -64.96 0.55
C HIS A 24 -37.29 -65.70 1.84
N GLU A 25 -36.04 -66.18 1.97
CA GLU A 25 -35.56 -66.78 3.24
C GLU A 25 -35.32 -65.75 4.35
N ILE A 26 -34.90 -64.52 4.02
CA ILE A 26 -34.74 -63.45 5.03
C ILE A 26 -36.11 -62.94 5.53
N LEU A 27 -37.13 -62.92 4.67
CA LEU A 27 -38.48 -62.47 5.04
C LEU A 27 -39.26 -63.49 5.89
N LEU A 28 -38.87 -64.78 5.89
CA LEU A 28 -39.62 -65.84 6.60
C LEU A 28 -39.09 -66.17 8.01
N ARG A 29 -37.98 -65.60 8.46
CA ARG A 29 -37.41 -65.90 9.80
C ARG A 29 -36.91 -64.73 10.64
N LYS A 30 -37.25 -63.48 10.30
CA LYS A 30 -37.04 -62.36 11.22
C LYS A 30 -38.31 -61.54 11.37
N ASN A 31 -38.76 -61.45 12.61
CA ASN A 31 -39.75 -60.51 13.11
C ASN A 31 -39.61 -59.18 12.36
N ILE A 32 -40.54 -58.81 11.48
CA ILE A 32 -40.53 -57.52 10.75
C ILE A 32 -40.36 -56.35 11.75
N ARG A 33 -40.83 -56.54 12.98
CA ARG A 33 -40.62 -55.65 14.11
C ARG A 33 -39.14 -55.37 14.45
N GLY A 34 -38.22 -56.28 14.15
CA GLY A 34 -36.78 -56.11 14.35
C GLY A 34 -36.07 -55.29 13.26
N LEU A 35 -36.73 -55.04 12.12
CA LEU A 35 -36.24 -54.19 11.03
C LEU A 35 -36.78 -52.75 11.10
N LEU A 36 -37.77 -52.48 11.95
CA LEU A 36 -38.29 -51.13 12.24
C LEU A 36 -37.20 -50.08 12.51
N PRO A 37 -36.18 -50.33 13.37
CA PRO A 37 -35.13 -49.34 13.58
C PRO A 37 -34.29 -49.08 12.33
N LEU A 38 -34.06 -50.09 11.48
CA LEU A 38 -33.35 -49.92 10.20
C LEU A 38 -34.17 -49.06 9.23
N PHE A 39 -35.47 -49.31 9.10
CA PHE A 39 -36.36 -48.49 8.27
C PHE A 39 -36.47 -47.05 8.77
N ALA A 40 -36.49 -46.84 10.09
CA ALA A 40 -36.47 -45.50 10.68
C ALA A 40 -35.16 -44.75 10.38
N ILE A 41 -34.02 -45.44 10.48
CA ILE A 41 -32.71 -44.87 10.14
C ILE A 41 -32.63 -44.52 8.65
N VAL A 42 -32.99 -45.45 7.76
CA VAL A 42 -32.97 -45.24 6.31
C VAL A 42 -33.94 -44.13 5.90
N GLY A 43 -35.16 -44.12 6.45
CA GLY A 43 -36.13 -43.06 6.24
C GLY A 43 -35.61 -41.70 6.73
N GLY A 44 -34.95 -41.66 7.89
CA GLY A 44 -34.29 -40.46 8.39
C GLY A 44 -33.22 -39.92 7.45
N PHE A 45 -32.34 -40.79 6.93
CA PHE A 45 -31.32 -40.40 5.96
C PHE A 45 -31.90 -39.88 4.65
N LEU A 46 -32.97 -40.52 4.13
CA LEU A 46 -33.64 -40.07 2.91
C LEU A 46 -34.34 -38.72 3.09
N VAL A 47 -34.96 -38.48 4.24
CA VAL A 47 -35.61 -37.19 4.55
C VAL A 47 -34.56 -36.09 4.72
N VAL A 48 -33.48 -36.35 5.45
CA VAL A 48 -32.37 -35.38 5.59
C VAL A 48 -31.74 -35.08 4.22
N GLY A 49 -31.50 -36.11 3.39
CA GLY A 49 -31.00 -35.94 2.03
C GLY A 49 -31.94 -35.09 1.17
N ALA A 50 -33.24 -35.37 1.17
CA ALA A 50 -34.23 -34.59 0.42
C ALA A 50 -34.31 -33.13 0.89
N ILE A 51 -34.23 -32.89 2.20
CA ILE A 51 -34.21 -31.53 2.77
C ILE A 51 -32.95 -30.79 2.33
N LEU A 52 -31.77 -31.43 2.39
CA LEU A 52 -30.51 -30.82 1.96
C LEU A 52 -30.51 -30.47 0.46
N ILE A 53 -31.08 -31.34 -0.38
CA ILE A 53 -31.25 -31.09 -1.82
C ILE A 53 -32.24 -29.95 -2.07
N SER A 54 -33.40 -29.93 -1.40
CA SER A 54 -34.41 -28.88 -1.62
C SER A 54 -34.04 -27.52 -1.04
N SER A 55 -33.16 -27.49 -0.03
CA SER A 55 -32.73 -26.25 0.64
C SER A 55 -31.50 -25.61 -0.01
N GLY A 56 -30.90 -26.26 -1.01
CA GLY A 56 -29.69 -25.79 -1.66
C GLY A 56 -28.44 -25.75 -0.76
N ILE A 57 -28.45 -26.53 0.34
CA ILE A 57 -27.35 -26.56 1.32
C ILE A 57 -26.30 -27.62 0.94
N LEU A 58 -26.44 -28.26 -0.22
CA LEU A 58 -25.51 -29.29 -0.65
C LEU A 58 -24.09 -28.73 -0.77
N PRO A 59 -23.06 -29.47 -0.32
CA PRO A 59 -21.66 -29.05 -0.43
C PRO A 59 -21.26 -28.68 -1.87
N GLU A 60 -21.87 -29.32 -2.86
CA GLU A 60 -21.65 -29.08 -4.29
C GLU A 60 -22.29 -27.80 -4.83
N GLU A 61 -23.37 -27.29 -4.23
CA GLU A 61 -23.91 -25.96 -4.56
C GLU A 61 -23.06 -24.86 -3.92
N ARG A 62 -22.65 -25.03 -2.66
CA ARG A 62 -21.66 -24.13 -2.02
C ARG A 62 -20.32 -24.11 -2.75
N ALA A 63 -19.90 -25.23 -3.34
CA ALA A 63 -18.68 -25.31 -4.12
C ALA A 63 -18.79 -24.55 -5.47
N ARG A 64 -20.00 -24.35 -6.03
CA ARG A 64 -20.20 -23.52 -7.23
C ARG A 64 -20.08 -22.02 -6.92
N GLU A 65 -20.40 -21.61 -5.71
CA GLU A 65 -20.23 -20.24 -5.23
C GLU A 65 -18.81 -19.97 -4.70
N PHE A 66 -17.98 -21.01 -4.57
CA PHE A 66 -16.60 -20.86 -4.11
C PHE A 66 -15.78 -20.12 -5.18
N ARG A 67 -15.50 -18.84 -4.94
CA ARG A 67 -14.60 -18.01 -5.75
C ARG A 67 -13.17 -18.14 -5.21
N PRO A 68 -12.29 -18.95 -5.83
CA PRO A 68 -10.92 -19.04 -5.37
C PRO A 68 -10.20 -17.69 -5.56
N LEU A 69 -9.29 -17.35 -4.64
CA LEU A 69 -8.49 -16.12 -4.66
C LEU A 69 -7.71 -15.91 -5.98
N THR A 70 -7.58 -16.94 -6.81
CA THR A 70 -7.05 -16.86 -8.18
C THR A 70 -7.89 -15.97 -9.12
N TYR A 71 -9.12 -15.60 -8.77
CA TYR A 71 -9.97 -14.68 -9.55
C TYR A 71 -9.99 -13.25 -9.02
N VAL A 72 -9.19 -12.93 -8.01
CA VAL A 72 -9.10 -11.59 -7.42
C VAL A 72 -7.76 -10.97 -7.76
N SER A 73 -7.75 -9.70 -8.17
CA SER A 73 -6.54 -8.87 -8.24
C SER A 73 -6.54 -7.80 -7.15
N MET A 74 -5.35 -7.44 -6.69
CA MET A 74 -5.12 -6.22 -5.91
C MET A 74 -4.34 -5.26 -6.81
N PRO A 75 -4.99 -4.29 -7.48
CA PRO A 75 -4.27 -3.24 -8.18
C PRO A 75 -3.40 -2.49 -7.17
N SER A 76 -2.10 -2.37 -7.45
CA SER A 76 -1.09 -1.80 -6.55
C SER A 76 -0.62 -0.41 -7.00
N ASP A 77 -1.37 0.24 -7.86
CA ASP A 77 -0.96 1.49 -8.47
C ASP A 77 -1.21 2.63 -7.48
N MET A 78 -0.15 2.94 -6.72
CA MET A 78 -0.14 4.09 -5.83
C MET A 78 -0.40 5.35 -6.65
N LYS A 79 -1.40 6.12 -6.25
CA LYS A 79 -1.85 7.30 -6.96
C LYS A 79 -1.33 8.55 -6.27
N VAL A 80 -0.37 9.20 -6.89
CA VAL A 80 0.07 10.54 -6.47
C VAL A 80 -0.97 11.56 -6.92
N ILE A 81 -1.52 12.30 -5.96
CA ILE A 81 -2.58 13.31 -6.17
C ILE A 81 -1.98 14.71 -6.23
N GLN A 82 -1.02 14.97 -5.34
CA GLN A 82 -0.30 16.23 -5.30
C GLN A 82 1.15 15.97 -4.91
N GLU A 83 2.05 16.49 -5.72
CA GLU A 83 3.47 16.51 -5.41
C GLU A 83 3.87 17.84 -4.75
N PRO A 84 4.88 17.85 -3.86
CA PRO A 84 5.29 19.07 -3.16
C PRO A 84 5.97 20.05 -4.12
N THR A 85 5.69 21.33 -3.94
CA THR A 85 6.36 22.43 -4.63
C THR A 85 7.17 23.27 -3.64
N LEU A 86 7.93 24.25 -4.13
CA LEU A 86 8.65 25.19 -3.27
C LEU A 86 7.70 26.05 -2.43
N ASP A 87 6.56 26.46 -3.01
CA ASP A 87 5.59 27.33 -2.34
C ASP A 87 4.61 26.55 -1.46
N GLU A 88 4.38 25.27 -1.77
CA GLU A 88 3.45 24.39 -1.09
C GLU A 88 4.08 23.01 -0.87
N ASN A 89 4.64 22.80 0.33
CA ASN A 89 5.31 21.55 0.70
C ASN A 89 4.31 20.48 1.20
N VAL A 90 3.28 20.22 0.38
CA VAL A 90 2.24 19.22 0.66
C VAL A 90 2.38 18.08 -0.35
N PHE A 91 2.45 16.85 0.15
CA PHE A 91 2.45 15.63 -0.65
C PHE A 91 1.21 14.82 -0.34
N ILE A 92 0.43 14.48 -1.36
CA ILE A 92 -0.82 13.75 -1.21
C ILE A 92 -0.80 12.54 -2.14
N TYR A 93 -1.08 11.37 -1.58
CA TYR A 93 -1.23 10.16 -2.36
C TYR A 93 -2.23 9.20 -1.73
N ALA A 94 -2.75 8.29 -2.55
CA ALA A 94 -3.64 7.23 -2.13
C ALA A 94 -3.17 5.89 -2.69
N ILE A 95 -3.40 4.80 -1.96
CA ILE A 95 -3.02 3.45 -2.43
C ILE A 95 -3.94 2.91 -3.54
N ASN A 96 -5.09 3.56 -3.79
CA ASN A 96 -6.04 3.28 -4.87
C ASN A 96 -7.13 4.38 -4.93
N ASP A 97 -8.00 4.31 -5.93
CA ASP A 97 -9.09 5.28 -6.13
C ASP A 97 -10.14 5.32 -5.01
N VAL A 98 -10.41 4.18 -4.34
CA VAL A 98 -11.38 4.16 -3.22
C VAL A 98 -10.76 4.84 -2.00
N ALA A 99 -9.49 4.58 -1.71
CA ALA A 99 -8.75 5.26 -0.66
C ALA A 99 -8.67 6.78 -0.90
N GLN A 100 -8.52 7.23 -2.17
CA GLN A 100 -8.58 8.65 -2.51
C GLN A 100 -9.89 9.32 -2.05
N ARG A 101 -11.04 8.64 -2.18
CA ARG A 101 -12.33 9.19 -1.68
C ARG A 101 -12.26 9.53 -0.19
N GLY A 102 -11.50 8.73 0.57
CA GLY A 102 -11.22 9.00 1.98
C GLY A 102 -10.52 10.34 2.21
N ILE A 103 -9.61 10.75 1.32
CA ILE A 103 -8.96 12.07 1.35
C ILE A 103 -9.98 13.17 1.08
N ASP A 104 -10.79 13.01 0.04
CA ASP A 104 -11.82 14.00 -0.33
C ASP A 104 -12.82 14.22 0.81
N ILE A 105 -13.19 13.15 1.52
CA ILE A 105 -14.05 13.19 2.72
C ILE A 105 -13.31 13.89 3.87
N ALA A 106 -12.08 13.46 4.15
CA ALA A 106 -11.28 13.99 5.25
C ALA A 106 -11.06 15.50 5.09
N GLN A 107 -10.65 15.99 3.91
CA GLN A 107 -10.39 17.40 3.65
C GLN A 107 -11.64 18.29 3.79
N ARG A 108 -12.85 17.72 3.71
CA ARG A 108 -14.10 18.45 3.95
C ARG A 108 -14.50 18.50 5.43
N ASP A 109 -13.93 17.66 6.29
CA ASP A 109 -14.20 17.68 7.72
C ASP A 109 -13.57 18.90 8.40
N ALA A 110 -14.31 19.55 9.30
CA ALA A 110 -13.85 20.79 9.94
C ALA A 110 -12.62 20.56 10.85
N ARG A 111 -12.53 19.40 11.52
CA ARG A 111 -11.39 19.06 12.39
C ARG A 111 -10.13 18.87 11.58
N VAL A 112 -10.25 18.21 10.43
CA VAL A 112 -9.12 18.01 9.50
C VAL A 112 -8.68 19.33 8.89
N ARG A 113 -9.61 20.18 8.47
CA ARG A 113 -9.27 21.54 8.00
C ARG A 113 -8.51 22.34 9.05
N GLN A 114 -8.96 22.31 10.31
CA GLN A 114 -8.23 22.95 11.40
C GLN A 114 -6.80 22.40 11.54
N ILE A 115 -6.61 21.08 11.46
CA ILE A 115 -5.26 20.47 11.47
C ILE A 115 -4.41 21.02 10.33
N LEU A 116 -4.94 21.08 9.11
CA LEU A 116 -4.20 21.57 7.94
C LEU A 116 -3.84 23.06 8.07
N ASP A 117 -4.74 23.89 8.58
CA ASP A 117 -4.48 25.30 8.85
C ASP A 117 -3.34 25.46 9.88
N GLU A 118 -3.39 24.72 11.00
CA GLU A 118 -2.34 24.74 12.02
C GLU A 118 -0.97 24.29 11.48
N THR A 119 -0.95 23.36 10.52
CA THR A 119 0.31 22.92 9.88
C THR A 119 0.86 23.95 8.90
N THR A 120 -0.02 24.68 8.22
CA THR A 120 0.33 25.77 7.30
C THR A 120 0.97 26.92 8.06
N ASP A 121 0.39 27.33 9.19
CA ASP A 121 0.95 28.39 10.06
C ASP A 121 2.36 28.06 10.55
N ARG A 122 2.67 26.78 10.73
CA ARG A 122 4.00 26.28 11.14
C ARG A 122 4.98 26.18 9.98
N LYS A 123 4.54 26.38 8.74
CA LYS A 123 5.31 26.06 7.51
C LYS A 123 5.83 24.63 7.54
N ALA A 124 5.01 23.70 8.04
CA ALA A 124 5.38 22.30 8.08
C ALA A 124 5.33 21.67 6.69
N ALA A 125 6.20 20.71 6.44
CA ALA A 125 6.06 19.79 5.32
C ALA A 125 4.95 18.78 5.67
N VAL A 126 3.88 18.74 4.87
CA VAL A 126 2.69 17.91 5.14
C VAL A 126 2.64 16.74 4.17
N THR A 127 2.35 15.55 4.69
CA THR A 127 2.06 14.35 3.90
C THR A 127 0.65 13.87 4.25
N ILE A 128 -0.20 13.68 3.24
CA ILE A 128 -1.55 13.13 3.38
C ILE A 128 -1.61 11.82 2.60
N ALA A 129 -1.62 10.70 3.31
CA ALA A 129 -1.58 9.37 2.72
C ALA A 129 -2.89 8.62 3.02
N ALA A 130 -3.67 8.29 2.00
CA ALA A 130 -4.78 7.34 2.17
C ALA A 130 -4.30 5.90 1.96
N VAL A 131 -4.27 5.16 3.05
CA VAL A 131 -3.67 3.81 3.12
C VAL A 131 -4.71 2.70 3.26
N GLN A 132 -5.99 3.05 3.41
CA GLN A 132 -7.12 2.13 3.42
C GLN A 132 -8.35 2.79 2.78
N PRO A 133 -9.30 2.00 2.24
CA PRO A 133 -9.28 0.53 2.21
C PRO A 133 -8.35 -0.03 1.12
N THR A 134 -7.90 -1.27 1.31
CA THR A 134 -7.37 -2.07 0.21
C THR A 134 -8.52 -2.52 -0.68
N VAL A 135 -8.36 -2.40 -2.00
CA VAL A 135 -9.38 -2.78 -2.98
C VAL A 135 -8.98 -4.07 -3.66
N MET A 136 -9.93 -5.00 -3.72
CA MET A 136 -9.86 -6.21 -4.50
C MET A 136 -10.80 -6.09 -5.69
N GLU A 137 -10.40 -6.57 -6.87
CA GLU A 137 -11.27 -6.58 -8.05
C GLU A 137 -11.57 -8.03 -8.46
N ASP A 138 -12.85 -8.35 -8.63
CA ASP A 138 -13.29 -9.62 -9.21
C ASP A 138 -13.02 -9.61 -10.72
N ARG A 139 -12.17 -10.52 -11.21
CA ARG A 139 -11.75 -10.55 -12.62
C ARG A 139 -12.86 -10.92 -13.61
N GLN A 140 -14.00 -11.45 -13.16
CA GLN A 140 -15.11 -11.83 -14.04
C GLN A 140 -16.15 -10.73 -14.15
N SER A 141 -16.49 -10.08 -13.04
CA SER A 141 -17.50 -9.02 -13.01
C SER A 141 -16.92 -7.60 -13.09
N GLY A 142 -15.64 -7.40 -12.77
CA GLY A 142 -15.04 -6.08 -12.55
C GLY A 142 -15.52 -5.40 -11.26
N GLU A 143 -16.19 -6.15 -10.38
CA GLU A 143 -16.71 -5.62 -9.13
C GLU A 143 -15.58 -5.35 -8.14
N LEU A 144 -15.61 -4.18 -7.51
CA LEU A 144 -14.66 -3.79 -6.47
C LEU A 144 -15.16 -4.26 -5.11
N LEU A 145 -14.34 -5.04 -4.42
CA LEU A 145 -14.55 -5.58 -3.08
C LEU A 145 -13.63 -4.84 -2.11
N TYR A 146 -14.23 -4.11 -1.16
CA TYR A 146 -13.49 -3.34 -0.16
C TYR A 146 -14.31 -3.17 1.13
N SER A 147 -13.65 -2.77 2.22
CA SER A 147 -14.30 -2.37 3.48
C SER A 147 -14.69 -0.90 3.42
N SER A 148 -15.89 -0.53 3.89
CA SER A 148 -16.32 0.88 3.97
C SER A 148 -15.39 1.75 4.83
N ILE A 149 -14.68 1.14 5.79
CA ILE A 149 -13.73 1.87 6.63
C ILE A 149 -12.43 2.15 5.87
N GLY A 150 -12.15 3.44 5.70
CA GLY A 150 -10.88 3.95 5.20
C GLY A 150 -10.03 4.61 6.29
N GLN A 151 -8.75 4.80 5.97
CA GLN A 151 -7.79 5.46 6.85
C GLN A 151 -6.92 6.42 6.05
N VAL A 152 -6.95 7.68 6.46
CA VAL A 152 -6.06 8.73 5.97
C VAL A 152 -5.09 9.08 7.09
N ILE A 153 -3.80 9.08 6.78
CA ILE A 153 -2.72 9.49 7.67
C ILE A 153 -2.29 10.88 7.25
N ILE A 154 -2.35 11.84 8.18
CA ILE A 154 -1.81 13.18 7.98
C ILE A 154 -0.56 13.28 8.84
N THR A 155 0.56 13.61 8.23
CA THR A 155 1.84 13.79 8.93
C THR A 155 2.41 15.16 8.64
N ALA A 156 2.71 15.93 9.68
CA ALA A 156 3.38 17.23 9.58
C ALA A 156 4.79 17.13 10.17
N ASN A 157 5.79 17.52 9.37
CA ASN A 157 7.18 17.58 9.77
C ASN A 157 7.67 19.04 9.70
N TRP A 158 8.29 19.55 10.78
CA TRP A 158 8.92 20.87 10.75
C TRP A 158 10.23 20.86 11.53
N GLN A 159 11.14 21.75 11.16
CA GLN A 159 12.47 21.84 11.76
C GLN A 159 12.72 23.22 12.35
N VAL A 160 13.53 23.26 13.40
CA VAL A 160 13.96 24.48 14.10
C VAL A 160 15.47 24.42 14.24
N VAL A 161 16.17 25.48 13.85
CA VAL A 161 17.63 25.59 13.99
C VAL A 161 17.94 26.74 14.95
N ASP A 162 18.64 26.45 16.05
CA ASP A 162 18.93 27.38 17.15
C ASP A 162 17.71 28.18 17.65
N GLY A 163 16.54 27.52 17.69
CA GLY A 163 15.28 28.12 18.13
C GLY A 163 14.51 28.91 17.06
N ALA A 164 15.08 29.11 15.87
CA ALA A 164 14.40 29.74 14.74
C ALA A 164 13.77 28.71 13.78
N PRO A 165 12.56 28.96 13.24
CA PRO A 165 11.95 28.08 12.24
C PRO A 165 12.88 27.87 11.02
N TYR A 166 13.06 26.61 10.63
CA TYR A 166 13.81 26.21 9.45
C TYR A 166 12.81 25.78 8.36
N SER A 167 12.39 26.76 7.56
CA SER A 167 11.38 26.59 6.49
C SER A 167 11.97 26.64 5.09
N GLU A 168 13.17 27.20 4.94
CA GLU A 168 13.88 27.31 3.66
C GLU A 168 15.19 26.53 3.73
N PRO A 169 15.55 25.77 2.67
CA PRO A 169 16.84 25.09 2.60
C PRO A 169 17.99 26.08 2.68
N LYS A 170 18.99 25.80 3.52
CA LYS A 170 20.23 26.60 3.64
C LYS A 170 21.44 25.78 3.22
N ASN A 171 22.57 26.43 2.94
CA ASN A 171 23.82 25.69 2.77
C ASN A 171 24.27 25.09 4.11
N PHE A 172 24.91 23.90 4.09
CA PHE A 172 25.48 23.30 5.30
C PHE A 172 26.37 24.28 6.08
N ALA A 173 27.14 25.13 5.41
CA ALA A 173 28.02 26.11 6.06
C ALA A 173 27.25 27.10 6.95
N GLU A 174 26.02 27.46 6.58
CA GLU A 174 25.20 28.44 7.31
C GLU A 174 24.59 27.87 8.59
N ILE A 175 24.41 26.55 8.65
CA ILE A 175 23.77 25.86 9.77
C ILE A 175 24.69 24.87 10.48
N ALA A 176 25.95 24.75 10.06
CA ALA A 176 26.92 23.84 10.65
C ALA A 176 27.10 24.11 12.16
N ASN A 177 27.18 23.03 12.94
CA ASN A 177 27.34 23.03 14.39
C ASN A 177 26.19 23.70 15.19
N LYS A 178 25.10 24.08 14.52
CA LYS A 178 23.89 24.58 15.18
C LYS A 178 23.05 23.43 15.72
N LYS A 179 22.28 23.68 16.77
CA LYS A 179 21.28 22.73 17.27
C LYS A 179 20.11 22.70 16.30
N LEU A 180 19.74 21.52 15.84
CA LEU A 180 18.56 21.30 15.00
C LEU A 180 17.57 20.41 15.76
N GLU A 181 16.32 20.87 15.86
CA GLU A 181 15.20 20.08 16.35
C GLU A 181 14.27 19.74 15.17
N SER A 182 14.05 18.45 14.93
CA SER A 182 13.04 17.95 13.98
C SER A 182 11.81 17.47 14.74
N ARG A 183 10.63 17.88 14.29
CA ARG A 183 9.36 17.58 14.95
C ARG A 183 8.40 16.86 14.01
N GLN A 184 7.71 15.84 14.53
CA GLN A 184 6.64 15.11 13.83
C GLN A 184 5.36 15.23 14.60
N GLN A 185 4.29 15.55 13.89
CA GLN A 185 2.95 15.30 14.38
C GLN A 185 2.19 14.43 13.37
N ILE A 186 1.65 13.31 13.84
CA ILE A 186 0.86 12.37 13.04
C ILE A 186 -0.58 12.36 13.54
N TRP A 187 -1.52 12.35 12.60
CA TRP A 187 -2.94 12.11 12.85
C TRP A 187 -3.43 10.95 11.99
N HIS A 188 -4.17 10.02 12.59
CA HIS A 188 -4.95 9.02 11.87
C HIS A 188 -6.40 9.49 11.80
N VAL A 189 -6.89 9.68 10.58
CA VAL A 189 -8.26 10.05 10.28
C VAL A 189 -8.96 8.79 9.77
N LEU A 190 -9.90 8.29 10.56
CA LEU A 190 -10.78 7.19 10.14
C LEU A 190 -11.99 7.77 9.43
N VAL A 191 -12.27 7.22 8.26
CA VAL A 191 -13.38 7.64 7.39
C VAL A 191 -14.27 6.44 7.12
N ASP A 192 -15.58 6.67 7.06
CA ASP A 192 -16.48 5.76 6.35
C ASP A 192 -16.61 6.29 4.92
N VAL A 193 -16.05 5.56 3.96
CA VAL A 193 -15.99 5.99 2.55
C VAL A 193 -17.32 5.84 1.83
N ASP A 194 -18.22 4.99 2.33
CA ASP A 194 -19.54 4.78 1.74
C ASP A 194 -20.55 5.80 2.30
N ASP A 195 -20.51 6.06 3.61
CA ASP A 195 -21.35 7.07 4.27
C ASP A 195 -20.82 8.51 4.08
N GLY A 196 -19.58 8.66 3.63
CA GLY A 196 -18.99 9.95 3.27
C GLY A 196 -18.62 10.82 4.47
N GLN A 197 -18.24 10.23 5.60
CA GLN A 197 -18.00 10.96 6.86
C GLN A 197 -16.72 10.54 7.57
N VAL A 198 -16.08 11.50 8.25
CA VAL A 198 -14.97 11.22 9.18
C VAL A 198 -15.55 10.74 10.51
N THR A 199 -15.27 9.49 10.85
CA THR A 199 -15.74 8.86 12.10
C THR A 199 -14.83 9.24 13.27
N GLN A 200 -13.52 9.32 13.05
CA GLN A 200 -12.56 9.60 14.12
C GLN A 200 -11.33 10.33 13.61
N VAL A 201 -10.75 11.18 14.46
CA VAL A 201 -9.43 11.78 14.27
C VAL A 201 -8.60 11.50 15.52
N VAL A 202 -7.49 10.79 15.37
CA VAL A 202 -6.60 10.39 16.46
C VAL A 202 -5.24 11.03 16.26
N GLN A 203 -4.82 11.86 17.21
CA GLN A 203 -3.51 12.46 17.22
C GLN A 203 -2.51 11.58 17.99
N GLN A 204 -1.36 11.29 17.40
CA GLN A 204 -0.24 10.65 18.10
C GLN A 204 0.53 11.66 18.98
N ALA A 205 1.39 11.18 19.87
CA ALA A 205 2.30 12.08 20.59
C ALA A 205 3.26 12.80 19.63
N ASP A 206 3.55 14.08 19.90
CA ASP A 206 4.57 14.85 19.19
C ASP A 206 5.94 14.17 19.35
N ARG A 207 6.64 13.96 18.24
CA ARG A 207 7.98 13.37 18.24
C ARG A 207 8.99 14.47 18.02
N VAL A 208 9.99 14.57 18.90
CA VAL A 208 11.07 15.57 18.78
C VAL A 208 12.41 14.88 18.75
N ILE A 209 13.18 15.11 17.69
CA ILE A 209 14.55 14.64 17.51
C ILE A 209 15.47 15.85 17.59
N SER A 210 16.42 15.84 18.52
CA SER A 210 17.45 16.88 18.63
C SER A 210 18.77 16.37 18.10
N ASP A 211 19.42 17.20 17.28
CA ASP A 211 20.73 16.89 16.71
C ASP A 211 21.62 18.15 16.63
N VAL A 212 22.89 17.94 16.32
CA VAL A 212 23.83 18.99 15.91
C VAL A 212 24.15 18.79 14.44
N VAL A 213 23.93 19.82 13.63
CA VAL A 213 24.14 19.74 12.18
C VAL A 213 25.60 19.52 11.88
N LYS A 214 25.89 18.45 11.12
CA LYS A 214 27.23 18.14 10.61
C LYS A 214 27.29 18.41 9.11
N PRO A 215 28.40 18.95 8.58
CA PRO A 215 28.53 19.17 7.14
C PRO A 215 28.34 17.87 6.35
N ASN A 216 27.63 17.96 5.22
CA ASN A 216 27.44 16.88 4.25
C ASN A 216 26.79 15.62 4.84
N LEU A 217 26.04 15.75 5.93
CA LEU A 217 25.39 14.64 6.61
C LEU A 217 23.90 14.89 6.72
N VAL A 218 23.11 13.95 6.19
CA VAL A 218 21.66 13.92 6.36
C VAL A 218 21.29 12.63 7.06
N ARG A 219 21.05 12.69 8.37
CA ARG A 219 20.76 11.51 9.18
C ARG A 219 19.35 11.00 8.92
N ALA A 220 19.19 9.69 8.80
CA ALA A 220 17.91 9.02 8.97
C ALA A 220 17.74 8.67 10.45
N ASP A 221 16.70 9.21 11.09
CA ASP A 221 16.40 8.98 12.50
C ASP A 221 14.89 8.90 12.72
N VAL A 222 14.45 7.91 13.47
CA VAL A 222 13.05 7.46 13.54
C VAL A 222 12.46 7.43 12.14
N ASN A 223 11.51 8.31 11.79
CA ASN A 223 10.88 8.37 10.47
C ASN A 223 11.08 9.75 9.82
N MET A 224 12.30 10.30 9.94
CA MET A 224 12.69 11.60 9.39
C MET A 224 14.10 11.62 8.81
N PHE A 225 14.31 12.53 7.84
CA PHE A 225 15.64 12.98 7.44
C PHE A 225 16.01 14.28 8.17
N VAL A 226 17.25 14.35 8.64
CA VAL A 226 17.75 15.44 9.50
C VAL A 226 19.09 15.97 8.97
N PRO A 227 19.15 17.19 8.40
CA PRO A 227 18.02 18.07 8.05
C PRO A 227 17.14 17.45 6.94
N ASN A 228 15.88 17.88 6.83
CA ASN A 228 14.97 17.37 5.80
C ASN A 228 15.21 18.06 4.45
N ALA A 229 15.63 19.32 4.45
CA ALA A 229 16.00 20.05 3.24
C ALA A 229 17.32 20.79 3.43
N ILE A 230 18.24 20.69 2.46
CA ILE A 230 19.55 21.35 2.56
C ILE A 230 20.13 21.66 1.17
N MET A 231 20.88 22.75 1.07
CA MET A 231 21.67 23.11 -0.11
C MET A 231 23.11 22.61 0.01
N VAL A 232 23.65 22.08 -1.08
CA VAL A 232 25.05 21.64 -1.22
C VAL A 232 25.61 22.13 -2.53
N ASP A 233 26.94 22.27 -2.63
CA ASP A 233 27.57 22.64 -3.89
C ASP A 233 27.78 21.41 -4.77
N ALA A 234 27.69 21.55 -6.09
CA ALA A 234 28.03 20.48 -7.02
C ALA A 234 29.48 20.02 -6.78
N SER A 235 29.72 18.74 -7.01
CA SER A 235 30.87 17.93 -6.58
C SER A 235 30.88 17.45 -5.12
N SER A 236 29.93 17.92 -4.28
CA SER A 236 29.79 17.46 -2.89
C SER A 236 29.38 15.99 -2.81
N THR A 237 29.95 15.28 -1.84
CA THR A 237 29.48 13.95 -1.43
C THR A 237 28.63 14.09 -0.19
N VAL A 238 27.35 13.75 -0.29
CA VAL A 238 26.44 13.73 0.87
C VAL A 238 26.36 12.30 1.41
N ARG A 239 26.31 12.18 2.73
CA ARG A 239 26.25 10.90 3.43
C ARG A 239 25.00 10.81 4.30
N TRP A 240 24.29 9.70 4.18
CA TRP A 240 23.10 9.37 4.97
C TRP A 240 23.39 8.24 5.95
N PRO A 241 23.77 8.55 7.21
CA PRO A 241 23.82 7.56 8.26
C PRO A 241 22.42 7.23 8.76
N ASN A 242 22.17 5.94 8.99
CA ASN A 242 21.01 5.47 9.73
C ASN A 242 21.37 5.37 11.21
N SER A 243 20.82 6.28 12.02
CA SER A 243 20.96 6.28 13.49
C SER A 243 19.74 5.68 14.21
N SER A 244 18.69 5.35 13.45
CA SER A 244 17.50 4.64 13.93
C SER A 244 17.79 3.16 14.19
N ASN A 245 16.89 2.51 14.91
CA ASN A 245 16.84 1.06 15.04
C ASN A 245 16.00 0.38 13.93
N LEU A 246 15.38 1.16 13.05
CA LEU A 246 14.66 0.69 11.87
C LEU A 246 15.53 0.80 10.62
N PRO A 247 15.35 -0.07 9.60
CA PRO A 247 15.99 0.12 8.31
C PRO A 247 15.43 1.37 7.61
N HIS A 248 16.27 2.07 6.84
CA HIS A 248 15.85 3.20 6.01
C HIS A 248 16.46 3.09 4.62
N ASN A 249 15.94 3.84 3.66
CA ASN A 249 16.54 4.01 2.35
C ASN A 249 16.35 5.45 1.86
N VAL A 250 17.12 5.80 0.84
CA VAL A 250 17.07 7.08 0.14
C VAL A 250 16.72 6.74 -1.31
N VAL A 251 15.45 6.93 -1.66
CA VAL A 251 14.92 6.64 -2.99
C VAL A 251 14.26 7.88 -3.54
N GLY A 252 14.59 8.25 -4.76
CA GLY A 252 14.04 9.46 -5.35
C GLY A 252 14.55 9.77 -6.74
N ILE A 253 14.20 10.97 -7.19
CA ILE A 253 14.50 11.46 -8.52
C ILE A 253 15.40 12.69 -8.42
N PHE A 254 16.53 12.65 -9.11
CA PHE A 254 17.43 13.77 -9.31
C PHE A 254 17.14 14.42 -10.65
N ASN A 255 16.71 15.68 -10.62
CA ASN A 255 16.51 16.47 -11.82
C ASN A 255 17.62 17.51 -11.97
N LYS A 256 18.34 17.44 -13.09
CA LYS A 256 19.41 18.37 -13.47
C LYS A 256 18.90 19.68 -14.04
N THR A 257 17.83 20.24 -13.49
CA THR A 257 17.37 21.61 -13.75
C THR A 257 17.91 22.57 -12.68
N ALA A 258 18.20 23.81 -13.05
CA ALA A 258 18.50 24.86 -12.08
C ALA A 258 17.31 25.03 -11.09
N ALA A 259 17.60 25.33 -9.82
CA ALA A 259 16.59 25.44 -8.76
C ALA A 259 15.37 26.34 -9.07
N PRO A 260 15.49 27.47 -9.80
CA PRO A 260 14.34 28.30 -10.20
C PRO A 260 13.42 27.61 -11.22
N ASP A 261 13.96 26.74 -12.06
CA ASP A 261 13.23 26.04 -13.13
C ASP A 261 12.70 24.67 -12.67
N ALA A 262 13.05 24.24 -11.44
CA ALA A 262 12.67 22.96 -10.85
C ALA A 262 11.28 22.98 -10.19
N GLN A 263 10.52 24.08 -10.27
CA GLN A 263 9.17 24.21 -9.71
C GLN A 263 8.16 23.16 -10.22
N GLY A 264 8.47 22.46 -11.33
CA GLY A 264 7.66 21.34 -11.87
C GLY A 264 8.32 19.96 -11.81
N SER A 265 9.44 19.82 -11.08
CA SER A 265 10.25 18.61 -11.01
C SER A 265 9.96 17.80 -9.73
N THR A 266 8.74 17.35 -9.57
CA THR A 266 8.27 16.93 -8.26
C THR A 266 8.08 15.42 -8.13
N GLY A 267 8.41 14.61 -9.15
CA GLY A 267 8.26 13.16 -9.11
C GLY A 267 9.06 12.53 -7.96
N LEU A 268 8.39 12.20 -6.86
CA LEU A 268 8.98 11.50 -5.71
C LEU A 268 8.92 9.98 -5.88
N ILE A 269 8.15 9.49 -6.85
CA ILE A 269 7.91 8.08 -7.13
C ILE A 269 8.17 7.80 -8.63
N PRO A 270 9.03 6.82 -9.00
CA PRO A 270 9.13 6.36 -10.38
C PRO A 270 7.85 5.62 -10.80
N ASP A 271 7.16 6.10 -11.84
CA ASP A 271 6.05 5.37 -12.45
C ASP A 271 6.57 4.03 -13.00
N ASN A 272 5.98 2.91 -12.59
CA ASN A 272 6.34 1.57 -13.08
C ASN A 272 5.75 1.24 -14.47
N ASN A 273 5.05 2.19 -15.10
CA ASN A 273 4.51 2.02 -16.45
C ASN A 273 5.57 2.37 -17.48
N ASN A 274 6.13 1.32 -18.09
CA ASN A 274 6.93 1.40 -19.30
C ASN A 274 6.14 2.15 -20.40
N SER A 275 6.42 3.45 -20.57
CA SER A 275 6.05 4.18 -21.76
C SER A 275 7.32 4.60 -22.50
N THR A 276 7.61 3.82 -23.54
CA THR A 276 8.29 4.29 -24.74
C THR A 276 7.84 5.70 -25.12
N SER A 277 8.67 6.71 -24.85
CA SER A 277 8.59 7.97 -25.58
C SER A 277 9.44 7.87 -26.85
N SER A 278 8.70 7.52 -27.90
CA SER A 278 9.06 7.73 -29.30
C SER A 278 9.56 9.15 -29.53
N SER A 279 10.54 9.27 -30.41
CA SER A 279 11.17 10.49 -30.91
C SER A 279 10.17 11.55 -31.41
N THR A 280 10.22 12.75 -30.83
CA THR A 280 10.01 14.02 -31.55
C THR A 280 11.11 15.00 -31.18
N ASN A 281 11.81 15.51 -32.18
CA ASN A 281 12.97 16.38 -32.04
C ASN A 281 12.59 17.79 -31.55
N ASP A 282 13.49 18.35 -30.73
CA ASP A 282 13.71 19.79 -30.42
C ASP A 282 13.10 20.36 -29.12
N ALA A 283 13.70 19.98 -27.99
CA ALA A 283 14.20 20.86 -26.92
C ALA A 283 14.80 19.95 -25.82
N GLN A 284 15.99 20.29 -25.32
CA GLN A 284 16.77 19.50 -24.37
C GLN A 284 15.97 19.18 -23.09
N SER A 285 15.38 17.98 -23.03
CA SER A 285 14.67 17.50 -21.84
C SER A 285 15.68 17.43 -20.67
N PRO A 286 15.33 17.91 -19.47
CA PRO A 286 16.20 17.77 -18.31
C PRO A 286 16.56 16.31 -18.09
N SER A 287 17.84 16.02 -17.83
CA SER A 287 18.28 14.66 -17.51
C SER A 287 17.75 14.28 -16.13
N VAL A 288 16.69 13.49 -16.08
CA VAL A 288 16.11 12.94 -14.85
C VAL A 288 16.80 11.62 -14.52
N ILE A 289 17.27 11.44 -13.28
CA ILE A 289 17.98 10.24 -12.82
C ILE A 289 17.28 9.65 -11.59
N ALA A 290 16.87 8.39 -11.65
CA ALA A 290 16.40 7.65 -10.48
C ALA A 290 17.59 7.17 -9.63
N ILE A 291 17.52 7.39 -8.32
CA ILE A 291 18.54 7.01 -7.35
C ILE A 291 17.88 6.17 -6.25
N ASP A 292 18.49 5.03 -5.93
CA ASP A 292 18.08 4.14 -4.85
C ASP A 292 19.32 3.67 -4.07
N SER A 293 19.35 3.95 -2.77
CA SER A 293 20.45 3.52 -1.89
C SER A 293 20.42 2.03 -1.54
N GLY A 294 19.31 1.34 -1.81
CA GLY A 294 18.91 0.13 -1.10
C GLY A 294 18.67 0.40 0.39
N PHE A 295 18.33 -0.64 1.15
CA PHE A 295 18.15 -0.50 2.60
C PHE A 295 19.48 -0.28 3.33
N ILE A 296 19.59 0.88 3.97
CA ILE A 296 20.58 1.25 4.96
C ILE A 296 20.16 0.67 6.31
N GLN A 297 20.84 -0.39 6.74
CA GLN A 297 20.59 -1.03 8.03
C GLN A 297 20.97 -0.13 9.23
N PRO A 298 20.42 -0.37 10.43
CA PRO A 298 20.79 0.36 11.64
C PRO A 298 22.31 0.47 11.84
N GLY A 299 22.79 1.68 12.12
CA GLY A 299 24.22 1.97 12.32
C GLY A 299 25.07 1.96 11.04
N ARG A 300 24.48 1.75 9.86
CA ARG A 300 25.17 1.84 8.57
C ARG A 300 24.95 3.21 7.93
N SER A 301 25.66 3.47 6.83
CA SER A 301 25.49 4.70 6.06
C SER A 301 25.64 4.43 4.58
N TRP A 302 24.93 5.22 3.77
CA TRP A 302 25.11 5.32 2.33
C TRP A 302 25.62 6.71 1.96
N GLN A 303 26.26 6.85 0.81
CA GLN A 303 26.77 8.14 0.33
C GLN A 303 26.62 8.24 -1.19
N TYR A 304 26.42 9.47 -1.66
CA TYR A 304 26.28 9.77 -3.07
C TYR A 304 26.95 11.10 -3.40
N ARG A 305 27.60 11.17 -4.57
CA ARG A 305 28.25 12.37 -5.07
C ARG A 305 27.41 12.95 -6.20
N PHE A 306 27.05 14.23 -6.08
CA PHE A 306 26.32 14.96 -7.11
C PHE A 306 27.30 15.83 -7.89
N ASP A 307 27.46 15.56 -9.17
CA ASP A 307 28.48 16.22 -10.00
C ASP A 307 27.94 17.43 -10.77
N GLU A 308 26.62 17.55 -10.84
CA GLU A 308 25.91 18.58 -11.59
C GLU A 308 24.91 19.28 -10.68
N ALA A 309 24.59 20.54 -11.00
CA ALA A 309 23.53 21.26 -10.31
C ALA A 309 22.17 20.60 -10.58
N GLY A 310 21.26 20.71 -9.61
CA GLY A 310 19.95 20.10 -9.72
C GLY A 310 19.19 20.04 -8.40
N VAL A 311 18.05 19.38 -8.42
CA VAL A 311 17.24 19.10 -7.23
C VAL A 311 17.05 17.59 -7.11
N PHE A 312 17.40 17.05 -5.95
CA PHE A 312 17.16 15.65 -5.60
C PHE A 312 16.09 15.59 -4.52
N ASN A 313 14.88 15.20 -4.93
CA ASN A 313 13.77 14.93 -4.03
C ASN A 313 13.73 13.42 -3.76
N TYR A 314 13.67 13.05 -2.49
CA TYR A 314 13.76 11.64 -2.07
C TYR A 314 12.91 11.34 -0.83
N LEU A 315 12.64 10.05 -0.63
CA LEU A 315 11.89 9.52 0.49
C LEU A 315 12.49 8.21 1.01
N CYS A 316 12.01 7.77 2.17
CA CYS A 316 12.17 6.39 2.62
C CYS A 316 10.92 5.59 2.24
N THR A 317 11.08 4.53 1.47
CA THR A 317 9.95 3.80 0.85
C THR A 317 9.06 3.05 1.85
N ILE A 318 9.55 2.78 3.06
CA ILE A 318 8.80 2.07 4.10
C ILE A 318 8.28 3.00 5.21
N HIS A 319 8.55 4.30 5.10
CA HIS A 319 8.06 5.33 6.01
C HIS A 319 7.52 6.54 5.23
N ALA A 320 7.09 6.30 3.99
CA ALA A 320 6.60 7.35 3.09
C ALA A 320 5.28 7.93 3.62
N GLU A 321 4.41 7.10 4.19
CA GLU A 321 3.13 7.53 4.78
C GLU A 321 3.32 8.38 6.04
N GLU A 322 4.44 8.18 6.74
CA GLU A 322 4.86 9.00 7.89
C GLU A 322 5.64 10.26 7.44
N GLY A 323 5.65 10.54 6.14
CA GLY A 323 6.23 11.76 5.58
C GLY A 323 7.76 11.82 5.68
N MET A 324 8.45 10.68 5.75
CA MET A 324 9.91 10.63 5.72
C MET A 324 10.44 11.00 4.32
N ARG A 325 10.56 12.30 4.09
CA ARG A 325 10.96 12.91 2.82
C ARG A 325 12.08 13.90 3.03
N GLY A 326 12.88 14.10 1.99
CA GLY A 326 13.90 15.14 1.99
C GLY A 326 14.20 15.68 0.61
N THR A 327 14.86 16.84 0.61
CA THR A 327 15.24 17.57 -0.59
C THR A 327 16.70 18.02 -0.47
N LEU A 328 17.51 17.64 -1.46
CA LEU A 328 18.82 18.27 -1.67
C LEU A 328 18.72 19.23 -2.85
N ILE A 329 19.13 20.48 -2.64
CA ILE A 329 19.35 21.44 -3.72
C ILE A 329 20.85 21.49 -3.98
N ILE A 330 21.26 21.10 -5.18
CA ILE A 330 22.65 21.10 -5.59
C ILE A 330 22.90 22.39 -6.38
N ALA A 331 23.61 23.34 -5.77
CA ALA A 331 24.04 24.57 -6.41
C ALA A 331 25.17 24.31 -7.43
N PRO A 332 25.31 25.11 -8.50
CA PRO A 332 26.46 25.02 -9.40
C PRO A 332 27.78 25.15 -8.65
N SER A 333 28.83 24.47 -9.13
CA SER A 333 30.17 24.67 -8.60
C SER A 333 30.58 26.13 -8.84
N SER A 334 31.04 26.80 -7.78
CA SER A 334 31.59 28.16 -7.86
C SER A 334 32.99 28.16 -8.48
#